data_AF-A0A833WDH7-F1
#
_entry.id   AF-A0A833WDH7-F1
#
_cell.length_a   1.000
_cell.length_b   1.000
_cell.length_c   1.000
_cell.angle_alpha   90.00
_cell.angle_beta   90.00
_cell.angle_gamma   90.00
#
_symmetry.space_group_name_H-M   'P 1'
#
loop_
_entity.id
_entity.type
_entity.pdbx_description
1 polymer ?
#
loop_
_entity_poly.entity_id
_entity_poly.type
_entity_poly.pdbx_seq_one_letter_code
_entity_poly.pdbx_strand_id
1 'polypeptide(L)'
;MNNESKTEGLPYGWDGKDWRRYKWTVRTIFREHDLLDIAEGKLKRDGLISEKSEARFDNQQFKIMRMIGTTLPPDRLQQADQYEAGTKMWAALCEIYKKRHNATICESTILCLSEELKSMKCLVTEDVQAHVTQMFRLRTYLKRYG
;
A
#
# COMPACT_ATOMS: atom_id res chain seq x y z
N MET A 1 -22.77 20.90 23.80
CA MET A 1 -22.61 20.50 22.38
C MET A 1 -21.45 19.53 22.32
N ASN A 2 -21.71 18.23 22.39
CA ASN A 2 -20.66 17.23 22.31
C ASN A 2 -20.49 16.84 20.83
N ASN A 3 -19.47 17.41 20.18
CA ASN A 3 -19.04 17.01 18.85
C ASN A 3 -18.24 15.70 18.95
N GLU A 4 -18.91 14.61 19.31
CA GLU A 4 -18.42 13.27 18.95
C GLU A 4 -18.88 12.99 17.53
N SER A 5 -18.13 13.50 16.55
CA SER A 5 -18.17 12.93 15.21
C SER A 5 -17.67 11.49 15.33
N LYS A 6 -18.59 10.53 15.43
CA LYS A 6 -18.31 9.09 15.29
C LYS A 6 -17.59 8.89 13.96
N THR A 7 -16.26 8.91 13.98
CA THR A 7 -15.46 8.37 12.90
C THR A 7 -15.80 6.88 12.86
N GLU A 8 -16.25 6.37 11.72
CA GLU A 8 -16.71 4.98 11.53
C GLU A 8 -15.54 3.97 11.66
N GLY A 9 -14.78 4.01 12.77
CA GLY A 9 -13.51 3.31 12.94
C GLY A 9 -12.37 3.80 12.02
N LEU A 10 -12.60 4.89 11.28
CA LEU A 10 -11.68 5.40 10.27
C LEU A 10 -10.35 5.86 10.88
N PRO A 11 -9.19 5.43 10.32
CA PRO A 11 -7.87 5.89 10.77
C PRO A 11 -7.64 7.34 10.37
N TYR A 12 -8.20 8.26 11.15
CA TYR A 12 -8.12 9.69 10.90
C TYR A 12 -6.68 10.19 11.00
N GLY A 13 -6.25 11.01 10.03
CA GLY A 13 -4.94 11.65 10.05
C GLY A 13 -3.77 10.69 9.88
N TRP A 14 -3.93 9.61 9.11
CA TRP A 14 -2.83 8.66 8.86
C TRP A 14 -1.61 9.37 8.25
N ASP A 15 -0.45 9.22 8.88
CA ASP A 15 0.79 9.95 8.55
C ASP A 15 1.56 9.38 7.34
N GLY A 16 1.07 8.29 6.76
CA GLY A 16 1.73 7.57 5.67
C GLY A 16 2.66 6.46 6.13
N LYS A 17 2.90 6.29 7.44
CA LYS A 17 3.76 5.23 8.00
C LYS A 17 2.93 3.97 8.24
N ASP A 18 3.50 2.81 7.90
CA ASP A 18 2.83 1.51 7.96
C ASP A 18 1.59 1.39 7.04
N TRP A 19 1.85 1.45 5.73
CA TRP A 19 0.85 1.19 4.69
C TRP A 19 0.09 -0.13 4.88
N ARG A 20 0.77 -1.17 5.39
CA ARG A 20 0.17 -2.49 5.57
C ARG A 20 -0.98 -2.43 6.57
N ARG A 21 -0.76 -1.79 7.73
CA ARG A 21 -1.79 -1.60 8.74
C ARG A 21 -2.92 -0.70 8.26
N TYR A 22 -2.60 0.46 7.66
CA TYR A 22 -3.62 1.35 7.10
C TYR A 22 -4.51 0.63 6.08
N LYS A 23 -3.89 -0.07 5.11
CA LYS A 23 -4.60 -0.81 4.08
C LYS A 23 -5.50 -1.88 4.68
N TRP A 24 -5.04 -2.58 5.71
CA TRP A 24 -5.83 -3.60 6.40
C TRP A 24 -7.05 -2.99 7.11
N THR A 25 -6.88 -1.89 7.84
CA THR A 25 -7.98 -1.20 8.54
C THR A 25 -9.03 -0.71 7.55
N VAL A 26 -8.63 0.01 6.49
CA VAL A 26 -9.58 0.55 5.50
C VAL A 26 -10.29 -0.57 4.74
N ARG A 27 -9.60 -1.67 4.38
CA ARG A 27 -10.27 -2.83 3.76
C ARG A 27 -11.28 -3.49 4.69
N THR A 28 -11.05 -3.47 5.99
CA THR A 28 -11.99 -4.03 6.98
C THR A 28 -13.26 -3.19 7.02
N ILE A 29 -13.14 -1.86 7.10
CA ILE A 29 -14.27 -0.92 7.03
C ILE A 29 -15.03 -1.06 5.70
N PHE A 30 -14.31 -1.22 4.58
CA PHE A 30 -14.97 -1.49 3.30
C PHE A 30 -15.76 -2.79 3.28
N ARG A 31 -15.35 -3.84 4.02
CA ARG A 31 -16.16 -5.06 4.14
C ARG A 31 -17.40 -4.83 4.98
N GLU A 32 -17.28 -4.10 6.09
CA GLU A 32 -18.41 -3.78 6.98
C GLU A 32 -19.52 -2.99 6.26
N HIS A 33 -19.18 -2.30 5.17
CA HIS A 33 -20.11 -1.50 4.38
C HIS A 33 -20.41 -2.05 2.98
N ASP A 34 -20.03 -3.29 2.66
CA ASP A 34 -20.22 -3.92 1.33
C ASP A 34 -19.60 -3.10 0.18
N LEU A 35 -18.48 -2.43 0.45
CA LEU A 35 -17.75 -1.58 -0.51
C LEU A 35 -16.51 -2.27 -1.08
N LEU A 36 -16.01 -3.34 -0.44
CA LEU A 36 -14.70 -3.90 -0.77
C LEU A 36 -14.60 -4.38 -2.22
N ASP A 37 -15.60 -5.08 -2.74
CA ASP A 37 -15.54 -5.61 -4.10
C ASP A 37 -15.63 -4.50 -5.16
N ILE A 38 -16.27 -3.39 -4.84
CA ILE A 38 -16.26 -2.19 -5.67
C ILE A 38 -14.89 -1.52 -5.61
N ALA A 39 -14.37 -1.27 -4.40
CA ALA A 39 -13.06 -0.65 -4.21
C ALA A 39 -11.93 -1.45 -4.88
N GLU A 40 -12.00 -2.78 -4.89
CA GLU A 40 -11.05 -3.67 -5.56
C GLU A 40 -11.33 -3.87 -7.05
N GLY A 41 -12.38 -3.25 -7.60
CA GLY A 41 -12.75 -3.30 -9.02
C GLY A 41 -13.29 -4.65 -9.49
N LYS A 42 -13.70 -5.53 -8.57
CA LYS A 42 -14.32 -6.82 -8.87
C LYS A 42 -15.76 -6.66 -9.34
N LEU A 43 -16.50 -5.73 -8.73
CA LEU A 43 -17.83 -5.34 -9.20
C LEU A 43 -17.70 -4.15 -10.15
N LYS A 44 -18.28 -4.27 -11.35
CA LYS A 44 -18.26 -3.23 -12.39
C LYS A 44 -19.67 -2.73 -12.67
N ARG A 45 -19.76 -1.45 -13.06
CA ARG A 45 -21.02 -0.80 -13.45
C ARG A 45 -21.70 -1.53 -14.61
N ASP A 46 -20.93 -1.94 -15.62
CA ASP A 46 -21.43 -2.59 -16.85
C ASP A 46 -22.11 -3.95 -16.63
N GLY A 47 -21.93 -4.56 -15.45
CA GLY A 47 -22.61 -5.81 -15.08
C GLY A 47 -23.98 -5.61 -14.44
N LEU A 48 -24.43 -4.35 -14.30
CA LEU A 48 -25.68 -3.99 -13.66
C LEU A 48 -26.78 -3.79 -14.71
N ILE A 49 -27.95 -4.33 -14.45
CA ILE A 49 -29.07 -4.41 -15.44
C ILE A 49 -30.17 -3.39 -15.11
N SER A 50 -30.15 -2.80 -13.91
CA SER A 50 -31.18 -1.87 -13.43
C SER A 50 -30.60 -0.52 -13.05
N GLU A 51 -31.31 0.55 -13.41
CA GLU A 51 -31.02 1.92 -13.00
C GLU A 51 -30.86 2.06 -11.47
N LYS A 52 -31.68 1.33 -10.68
CA LYS A 52 -31.56 1.30 -9.22
C LYS A 52 -30.22 0.72 -8.76
N SER A 53 -29.72 -0.31 -9.44
CA SER A 53 -28.43 -0.91 -9.12
C SER A 53 -27.26 -0.02 -9.55
N GLU A 54 -27.38 0.68 -10.68
CA GLU A 54 -26.38 1.67 -11.11
C GLU A 54 -26.29 2.84 -10.13
N ALA A 55 -27.42 3.42 -9.73
CA ALA A 55 -27.44 4.51 -8.74
C ALA A 55 -26.85 4.08 -7.38
N ARG A 56 -27.11 2.83 -6.96
CA ARG A 56 -26.47 2.27 -5.75
C ARG A 56 -24.95 2.18 -5.93
N PHE A 57 -24.47 1.68 -7.06
CA PHE A 57 -23.05 1.57 -7.36
C PHE A 57 -22.36 2.94 -7.35
N ASP A 58 -22.97 3.94 -7.99
CA ASP A 58 -22.43 5.30 -8.05
C ASP A 58 -22.36 5.91 -6.63
N ASN A 59 -23.40 5.72 -5.81
CA ASN A 59 -23.36 6.13 -4.39
C ASN A 59 -22.25 5.41 -3.59
N GLN A 60 -22.01 4.13 -3.86
CA GLN A 60 -20.92 3.38 -3.22
C GLN A 60 -19.53 3.90 -3.66
N GLN A 61 -19.36 4.34 -4.91
CA GLN A 61 -18.12 5.02 -5.35
C GLN A 61 -17.88 6.29 -4.52
N PHE A 62 -18.90 7.13 -4.36
CA PHE A 62 -18.80 8.36 -3.55
C PHE A 62 -18.52 8.07 -2.08
N LYS A 63 -19.13 7.00 -1.52
CA LYS A 63 -18.86 6.59 -0.14
C LYS A 63 -17.40 6.17 0.07
N ILE A 64 -16.84 5.41 -0.88
CA ILE A 64 -15.41 5.04 -0.87
C ILE A 64 -14.52 6.30 -0.92
N MET A 65 -14.80 7.22 -1.85
CA MET A 65 -14.04 8.48 -1.97
C MET A 65 -14.08 9.28 -0.67
N ARG A 66 -15.26 9.42 -0.07
CA ARG A 66 -15.45 10.14 1.19
C ARG A 66 -14.64 9.49 2.32
N MET A 67 -14.73 8.17 2.49
CA MET A 67 -13.99 7.46 3.54
C MET A 67 -12.48 7.67 3.39
N ILE A 68 -11.94 7.47 2.19
CA ILE A 68 -10.53 7.71 1.89
C ILE A 68 -10.16 9.17 2.18
N GLY A 69 -10.94 10.12 1.68
CA GLY A 69 -10.72 11.55 1.87
C GLY A 69 -10.71 11.99 3.33
N THR A 70 -11.50 11.34 4.19
CA THR A 70 -11.51 11.62 5.63
C THR A 70 -10.37 10.98 6.41
N THR A 71 -9.76 9.92 5.89
CA THR A 71 -8.65 9.21 6.57
C THR A 71 -7.28 9.82 6.28
N LEU A 72 -7.13 10.49 5.13
CA LEU A 72 -5.87 11.04 4.67
C LEU A 72 -5.73 12.53 5.04
N PRO A 73 -4.54 12.98 5.46
CA PRO A 73 -4.26 14.41 5.54
C PRO A 73 -4.18 15.03 4.13
N PRO A 74 -4.39 16.36 4.00
CA PRO A 74 -4.53 17.03 2.71
C PRO A 74 -3.39 16.80 1.71
N ASP A 75 -2.13 16.82 2.17
CA ASP A 75 -0.93 16.62 1.34
C ASP A 75 -0.86 15.21 0.71
N ARG A 76 -1.48 14.23 1.38
CA ARG A 76 -1.58 12.85 0.89
C ARG A 76 -2.79 12.68 0.01
N LEU A 77 -3.90 13.32 0.36
CA LEU A 77 -5.13 13.29 -0.42
C LEU A 77 -4.92 13.87 -1.83
N GLN A 78 -4.14 14.95 -1.97
CA GLN A 78 -3.75 15.55 -3.25
C GLN A 78 -3.09 14.57 -4.24
N GLN A 79 -2.58 13.43 -3.78
CA GLN A 79 -1.96 12.43 -4.66
C GLN A 79 -3.00 11.52 -5.34
N ALA A 80 -4.27 11.58 -4.90
CA ALA A 80 -5.35 10.70 -5.37
C ALA A 80 -6.71 11.41 -5.52
N ASP A 81 -6.82 12.71 -5.26
CA ASP A 81 -8.09 13.45 -5.33
C ASP A 81 -8.56 13.73 -6.76
N GLN A 82 -7.65 13.69 -7.74
CA GLN A 82 -7.97 13.80 -9.17
C GLN A 82 -8.86 12.67 -9.73
N TYR A 83 -9.11 11.60 -8.95
CA TYR A 83 -9.90 10.46 -9.42
C TYR A 83 -11.38 10.62 -9.05
N GLU A 84 -12.24 10.68 -10.07
CA GLU A 84 -13.70 10.83 -9.92
C GLU A 84 -14.43 9.54 -9.49
N ALA A 85 -13.69 8.45 -9.24
CA ALA A 85 -14.27 7.17 -8.81
C ALA A 85 -13.46 6.60 -7.64
N GLY A 86 -14.16 6.20 -6.57
CA GLY A 86 -13.56 5.63 -5.36
C GLY A 86 -12.69 4.41 -5.64
N THR A 87 -13.06 3.59 -6.62
CA THR A 87 -12.26 2.45 -7.09
C THR A 87 -10.91 2.88 -7.64
N LYS A 88 -10.90 3.91 -8.50
CA LYS A 88 -9.66 4.45 -9.09
C LYS A 88 -8.79 5.12 -8.03
N MET A 89 -9.42 5.89 -7.15
CA MET A 89 -8.76 6.53 -6.00
C MET A 89 -8.07 5.49 -5.09
N TRP A 90 -8.78 4.42 -4.73
CA TRP A 90 -8.25 3.33 -3.91
C TRP A 90 -7.10 2.58 -4.60
N ALA A 91 -7.25 2.28 -5.89
CA ALA A 91 -6.21 1.62 -6.68
C ALA A 91 -4.93 2.48 -6.76
N ALA A 92 -5.07 3.78 -7.00
CA ALA A 92 -3.94 4.70 -7.06
C ALA A 92 -3.17 4.76 -5.72
N LEU A 93 -3.88 4.86 -4.59
CA LEU A 93 -3.26 4.79 -3.26
C LEU A 93 -2.53 3.47 -3.04
N CYS A 94 -3.14 2.36 -3.43
CA CYS A 94 -2.49 1.05 -3.37
C CYS A 94 -1.16 1.02 -4.12
N GLU A 95 -1.11 1.60 -5.32
CA GLU A 95 0.09 1.62 -6.13
C GLU A 95 1.16 2.57 -5.58
N ILE A 96 0.79 3.79 -5.17
CA ILE A 96 1.72 4.77 -4.57
C ILE A 96 2.44 4.16 -3.38
N TYR A 97 1.70 3.59 -2.43
CA TYR A 97 2.28 3.13 -1.18
C TYR A 97 2.89 1.74 -1.25
N LYS A 98 2.44 0.85 -2.15
CA LYS A 98 3.21 -0.36 -2.48
C LYS A 98 4.56 0.02 -3.08
N LYS A 99 4.60 0.94 -4.05
CA LYS A 99 5.85 1.39 -4.69
C LYS A 99 6.79 2.04 -3.68
N ARG A 100 6.30 2.93 -2.81
CA ARG A 100 7.12 3.54 -1.75
C ARG A 100 7.67 2.50 -0.77
N HIS A 101 6.82 1.59 -0.30
CA HIS A 101 7.28 0.54 0.61
C HIS A 101 8.30 -0.37 -0.05
N ASN A 102 8.07 -0.76 -1.30
CA ASN A 102 9.02 -1.53 -2.09
C ASN A 102 10.32 -0.76 -2.32
N ALA A 103 10.27 0.54 -2.63
CA ALA A 103 11.47 1.36 -2.87
C ALA A 103 12.31 1.54 -1.60
N THR A 104 11.68 1.91 -0.46
CA THR A 104 12.41 2.06 0.81
C THR A 104 12.94 0.73 1.33
N ILE A 105 12.17 -0.36 1.23
CA ILE A 105 12.66 -1.70 1.55
C ILE A 105 13.80 -2.08 0.60
N CYS A 106 13.67 -1.81 -0.69
CA CYS A 106 14.68 -2.09 -1.69
C CYS A 106 15.98 -1.33 -1.39
N GLU A 107 15.93 -0.02 -1.19
CA GLU A 107 17.08 0.83 -0.86
C GLU A 107 17.76 0.41 0.44
N SER A 108 16.99 0.20 1.51
CA SER A 108 17.56 -0.26 2.80
C SER A 108 18.17 -1.66 2.68
N THR A 109 17.52 -2.58 1.95
CA THR A 109 18.04 -3.93 1.72
C THR A 109 19.31 -3.89 0.85
N ILE A 110 19.34 -3.08 -0.20
CA ILE A 110 20.53 -2.85 -1.04
C ILE A 110 21.67 -2.29 -0.18
N LEU A 111 21.40 -1.30 0.66
CA LEU A 111 22.41 -0.69 1.53
C LEU A 111 22.99 -1.73 2.50
N CYS A 112 22.14 -2.44 3.24
CA CYS A 112 22.59 -3.46 4.20
C CYS A 112 23.39 -4.58 3.52
N LEU A 113 22.89 -5.14 2.41
CA LEU A 113 23.61 -6.19 1.68
C LEU A 113 24.93 -5.67 1.08
N SER A 114 24.99 -4.40 0.66
CA SER A 114 26.22 -3.78 0.15
C SER A 114 27.25 -3.55 1.26
N GLU A 115 26.82 -3.12 2.44
CA GLU A 115 27.67 -2.95 3.62
C GLU A 115 28.18 -4.28 4.15
N GLU A 116 27.32 -5.31 4.20
CA GLU A 116 27.71 -6.68 4.54
C GLU A 116 28.78 -7.19 3.57
N LEU A 117 28.54 -7.07 2.26
CA LEU A 117 29.51 -7.49 1.25
C LEU A 117 30.85 -6.73 1.36
N LYS A 118 30.81 -5.42 1.65
CA LYS A 118 32.02 -4.59 1.82
C LYS A 118 32.79 -4.91 3.10
N SER A 119 32.11 -5.36 4.15
CA SER A 119 32.69 -5.64 5.46
C SER A 119 33.18 -7.08 5.61
N MET A 120 32.76 -7.99 4.72
CA MET A 120 33.27 -9.36 4.67
C MET A 120 34.79 -9.39 4.48
N LYS A 121 35.47 -10.11 5.36
CA LYS A 121 36.90 -10.41 5.29
C LYS A 121 37.09 -11.91 5.50
N CYS A 122 37.87 -12.55 4.65
CA CYS A 122 38.24 -13.95 4.82
C CYS A 122 39.28 -14.05 5.95
N LEU A 123 38.99 -14.83 6.99
CA LEU A 123 39.96 -15.07 8.06
C LEU A 123 40.98 -16.14 7.66
N VAL A 124 42.16 -16.12 8.28
CA VAL A 124 43.29 -17.02 7.96
C VAL A 124 42.94 -18.50 8.19
N THR A 125 41.98 -18.78 9.08
CA THR A 125 41.51 -20.12 9.43
C THR A 125 40.22 -20.52 8.71
N GLU A 126 39.67 -19.65 7.85
CA GLU A 126 38.37 -19.86 7.21
C GLU A 126 38.51 -20.59 5.88
N ASP A 127 37.51 -21.40 5.53
CA ASP A 127 37.44 -22.03 4.22
C ASP A 127 37.15 -20.96 3.15
N VAL A 128 38.16 -20.70 2.33
CA VAL A 128 38.11 -19.72 1.24
C VAL A 128 36.98 -20.02 0.25
N GLN A 129 36.67 -21.29 -0.02
CA GLN A 129 35.64 -21.68 -0.97
C GLN A 129 34.24 -21.41 -0.41
N ALA A 130 34.03 -21.69 0.88
CA ALA A 130 32.80 -21.33 1.59
C ALA A 130 32.61 -19.81 1.64
N HIS A 131 33.68 -19.07 1.97
CA HIS A 131 33.69 -17.61 2.03
C HIS A 131 33.30 -16.96 0.69
N VAL A 132 33.96 -17.37 -0.39
CA VAL A 132 33.68 -16.87 -1.75
C VAL A 132 32.26 -17.22 -2.20
N THR A 133 31.78 -18.43 -1.87
CA THR A 133 30.39 -18.84 -2.16
C THR A 133 29.38 -17.92 -1.48
N GLN A 134 29.64 -17.53 -0.22
CA GLN A 134 28.78 -16.61 0.52
C GLN A 134 28.79 -15.21 -0.11
N MET A 135 29.95 -14.69 -0.50
CA MET A 135 30.03 -13.41 -1.22
C MET A 135 29.25 -13.44 -2.55
N PHE A 136 29.35 -14.53 -3.31
CA PHE A 136 28.58 -14.69 -4.56
C PHE A 136 27.08 -14.78 -4.33
N ARG A 137 26.64 -15.40 -3.23
CA ARG A 137 25.22 -15.41 -2.84
C ARG A 137 24.72 -14.00 -2.56
N LEU A 138 25.40 -13.25 -1.69
CA LEU A 138 25.04 -11.86 -1.38
C LEU A 138 25.04 -10.96 -2.62
N ARG A 139 26.03 -11.10 -3.50
CA ARG A 139 26.07 -10.39 -4.79
C ARG A 139 24.90 -10.78 -5.71
N THR A 140 24.53 -12.05 -5.73
CA THR A 140 23.36 -12.53 -6.51
C THR A 140 22.06 -12.00 -5.94
N TYR A 141 21.94 -11.91 -4.61
CA TYR A 141 20.80 -11.28 -3.94
C TYR A 141 20.71 -9.80 -4.28
N LEU A 142 21.82 -9.05 -4.22
CA LEU A 142 21.88 -7.64 -4.62
C LEU A 142 21.36 -7.42 -6.05
N LYS A 143 21.78 -8.24 -7.01
CA LYS A 143 21.31 -8.15 -8.42
C LYS A 143 19.80 -8.33 -8.59
N ARG A 144 19.08 -8.90 -7.61
CA ARG A 144 17.61 -9.03 -7.68
C ARG A 144 16.90 -7.70 -7.42
N TYR A 145 17.61 -6.70 -6.91
CA TYR A 145 17.07 -5.39 -6.54
C TYR A 145 17.46 -4.28 -7.53
N GLY A 146 18.35 -4.54 -8.49
CA GLY A 146 18.79 -3.58 -9.53
C GLY A 146 20.18 -3.90 -10.07
#